data_AF-A0A3Q0JPN3-F1
#
_entry.id   AF-A0A3Q0JPN3-F1
#
_cell.length_a   1.000
_cell.length_b   1.000
_cell.length_c   1.000
_cell.angle_alpha   90.00
_cell.angle_beta   90.00
_cell.angle_gamma   90.00
#
_symmetry.space_group_name_H-M   'P 1'
#
loop_
_entity.id
_entity.type
_entity.pdbx_description
1 polymer ?
#
loop_
_entity_poly.entity_id
_entity_poly.type
_entity_poly.pdbx_seq_one_letter_code
_entity_poly.pdbx_strand_id
1 'polypeptide(L)'
;MYPFLLHSLSMSLFSSVIGPFGGFFASGFKRAFKIKDFGDVIPGHGGIMDRFDCQFLMATFVNVYISSFIRTASPQKLLQQVTNP
;
A
#
# COMPACT_ATOMS: atom_id res chain seq x y z
N MET A 1 -9.49 -16.09 -15.73
CA MET A 1 -10.15 -15.95 -14.41
C MET A 1 -9.23 -16.30 -13.24
N TYR A 2 -8.54 -17.45 -13.27
CA TYR A 2 -7.58 -17.87 -12.23
C TYR A 2 -6.50 -16.84 -11.81
N PRO A 3 -5.79 -16.14 -12.72
CA PRO A 3 -4.72 -15.21 -12.30
C PRO A 3 -5.27 -14.02 -11.52
N PHE A 4 -6.46 -13.52 -11.87
CA PHE A 4 -7.10 -12.41 -11.18
C PHE A 4 -7.44 -12.74 -9.72
N LEU A 5 -7.95 -13.96 -9.47
CA LEU A 5 -8.29 -14.44 -8.11
C LEU A 5 -7.05 -14.57 -7.21
N LEU A 6 -5.93 -15.04 -7.74
CA LEU A 6 -4.68 -15.15 -6.98
C LEU A 6 -4.13 -13.78 -6.59
N HIS A 7 -4.13 -12.82 -7.53
CA HIS A 7 -3.69 -11.46 -7.25
C HIS A 7 -4.61 -10.76 -6.24
N SER A 8 -5.94 -10.88 -6.39
CA SER A 8 -6.89 -10.25 -5.47
C SER A 8 -6.83 -10.83 -4.06
N LEU A 9 -6.64 -12.15 -3.91
CA LEU A 9 -6.44 -12.79 -2.61
C LEU A 9 -5.15 -12.31 -1.93
N SER A 10 -4.05 -12.20 -2.66
CA SER A 10 -2.80 -11.72 -2.08
C SER A 10 -2.87 -10.25 -1.66
N MET A 11 -3.53 -9.40 -2.44
CA MET A 11 -3.77 -7.98 -2.13
C MET A 11 -4.66 -7.82 -0.90
N SER A 12 -5.76 -8.58 -0.82
CA SER A 12 -6.70 -8.48 0.29
C SER A 12 -6.11 -8.98 1.60
N LEU A 13 -5.34 -10.08 1.56
CA LEU A 13 -4.66 -10.61 2.73
C LEU A 13 -3.63 -9.61 3.26
N PHE A 14 -2.82 -9.01 2.38
CA PHE A 14 -1.86 -7.99 2.77
C PHE A 14 -2.56 -6.76 3.37
N SER A 15 -3.63 -6.29 2.72
CA SER A 15 -4.40 -5.14 3.20
C SER A 15 -5.04 -5.38 4.56
N SER A 16 -5.56 -6.59 4.82
CA SER A 16 -6.22 -6.91 6.08
C SER A 16 -5.24 -7.00 7.25
N VAL A 17 -3.98 -7.39 6.99
CA VAL A 17 -2.96 -7.51 8.04
C VAL A 17 -2.30 -6.16 8.27
N ILE A 18 -1.84 -5.48 7.22
CA ILE A 18 -1.03 -4.26 7.34
C ILE A 18 -1.86 -3.00 7.59
N GLY A 19 -3.11 -2.95 7.13
CA GLY A 19 -4.01 -1.81 7.36
C GLY A 19 -4.15 -1.44 8.85
N PRO A 20 -4.47 -2.38 9.74
CA PRO A 20 -4.51 -2.14 11.19
C PRO A 20 -3.18 -1.67 11.79
N PHE A 21 -2.04 -2.22 11.34
CA PHE A 21 -0.71 -1.85 11.85
C PHE A 21 -0.33 -0.39 11.52
N GLY A 22 -0.75 0.12 10.35
CA GLY A 22 -0.58 1.54 10.01
C GLY A 22 -1.28 2.46 11.01
N GLY A 23 -2.55 2.20 11.32
CA GLY A 23 -3.29 2.98 12.31
C GLY A 23 -2.70 2.91 13.73
N PHE A 24 -2.12 1.77 14.11
CA PHE A 24 -1.40 1.66 15.39
C PHE A 24 -0.10 2.46 15.40
N PHE A 25 0.64 2.49 14.29
CA PHE A 25 1.85 3.30 14.16
C PHE A 25 1.53 4.79 14.28
N ALA A 26 0.50 5.28 13.59
CA ALA A 26 0.02 6.66 13.71
C ALA A 26 -0.32 7.04 15.15
N SER A 27 -1.10 6.19 15.83
CA SER A 27 -1.50 6.37 17.23
C SER A 27 -0.30 6.37 18.18
N GLY A 28 0.69 5.49 17.96
CA GLY A 28 1.92 5.41 18.73
C GLY A 28 2.82 6.64 18.53
N PHE A 29 2.96 7.09 17.28
CA PHE A 29 3.78 8.25 16.92
C PHE A 29 3.22 9.54 17.55
N LYS A 30 1.89 9.74 17.50
CA LYS A 30 1.22 10.86 18.19
C LYS A 30 1.48 10.87 19.70
N ARG A 31 1.54 9.68 20.32
CA ARG A 31 1.83 9.55 21.75
C ARG A 31 3.30 9.82 22.09
N ALA A 32 4.22 9.39 21.22
CA ALA A 32 5.66 9.57 21.40
C ALA A 32 6.08 11.05 21.31
N PHE A 33 5.47 11.82 20.42
CA PHE A 33 5.82 13.23 20.24
C PHE A 33 5.10 14.19 21.20
N LYS A 34 4.08 13.75 21.97
CA LYS A 34 3.23 14.62 22.81
C LYS A 34 2.59 15.81 22.06
N ILE A 35 2.71 15.85 20.73
CA ILE A 35 2.07 16.82 19.84
C ILE A 35 0.67 16.26 19.62
N LYS A 36 -0.33 16.87 20.26
CA LYS A 36 -1.69 16.33 20.31
C LYS A 36 -2.34 16.30 18.93
N ASP A 37 -2.03 17.25 18.06
CA ASP A 37 -2.61 17.34 16.72
C ASP A 37 -1.58 18.00 15.78
N PHE A 38 -1.08 17.28 14.77
CA PHE A 38 -0.50 17.94 13.60
C PHE A 38 -1.64 18.55 12.79
N GLY A 39 -2.11 19.71 13.24
CA GLY A 39 -3.10 20.53 12.53
C GLY A 39 -4.54 20.26 12.93
N ASP A 40 -5.07 21.14 13.78
CA ASP A 40 -6.48 21.54 13.79
C ASP A 40 -6.84 22.25 12.47
N VAL A 41 -6.71 21.57 11.32
CA VAL A 41 -7.21 22.14 10.06
C VAL A 41 -8.73 22.03 10.01
N ILE A 42 -9.33 21.01 10.64
CA ILE A 42 -10.78 20.85 10.79
C ILE A 42 -11.10 20.22 12.15
N PRO A 43 -11.72 20.96 13.09
CA PRO A 43 -12.07 20.43 14.40
C PRO A 43 -13.13 19.32 14.26
N GLY A 44 -12.82 18.12 14.77
CA GLY A 44 -13.70 16.96 14.75
C GLY A 44 -13.44 15.94 13.63
N HIS A 45 -12.55 16.23 12.67
CA HIS A 45 -12.11 15.25 11.66
C HIS A 45 -10.76 14.69 12.09
N GLY A 46 -10.72 13.40 12.47
CA GLY A 46 -9.48 12.74 12.90
C GLY A 46 -8.32 12.99 11.92
N GLY A 47 -7.10 13.11 12.46
CA GLY A 47 -5.93 13.60 11.73
C GLY A 47 -5.75 12.99 10.34
N ILE A 48 -5.64 13.84 9.32
CA ILE A 48 -5.39 13.44 7.92
C ILE A 48 -4.13 12.56 7.81
N MET A 49 -3.16 12.78 8.70
CA MET A 49 -1.91 12.01 8.78
C MET A 49 -2.15 10.52 9.10
N ASP A 50 -3.16 10.17 9.92
CA ASP A 50 -3.56 8.78 10.22
C ASP A 50 -4.30 8.09 9.05
N ARG A 51 -4.73 8.87 8.05
CA ARG A 51 -5.36 8.31 6.84
C ARG A 51 -4.34 8.17 5.72
N PHE A 52 -3.37 9.07 5.66
CA PHE A 52 -2.34 9.10 4.63
C PHE A 52 -1.24 8.06 4.85
N ASP A 53 -0.89 7.73 6.09
CA ASP A 53 0.17 6.75 6.39
C ASP A 53 -0.18 5.34 5.91
N CYS A 54 -1.38 4.86 6.23
CA CYS A 54 -1.95 3.61 5.75
C CYS A 54 -2.06 3.58 4.21
N GLN A 55 -2.59 4.66 3.62
CA GLN A 55 -2.75 4.79 2.16
C GLN A 55 -1.40 4.77 1.44
N PHE A 56 -0.38 5.46 1.96
CA PHE A 56 0.94 5.53 1.35
C PHE A 56 1.67 4.18 1.38
N LEU A 57 1.57 3.47 2.51
CA LEU A 57 2.15 2.14 2.68
C LEU A 57 1.46 1.13 1.73
N MET A 58 0.13 1.21 1.61
CA MET A 58 -0.62 0.38 0.69
C MET A 58 -0.28 0.69 -0.77
N ALA A 59 -0.19 1.97 -1.15
CA ALA A 59 0.15 2.39 -2.50
C ALA A 59 1.53 1.91 -2.93
N THR A 60 2.52 1.99 -2.03
CA THR A 60 3.88 1.50 -2.29
C THR A 60 3.89 -0.01 -2.50
N PHE A 61 3.19 -0.77 -1.64
CA PHE A 61 3.06 -2.21 -1.78
C PHE A 61 2.40 -2.60 -3.11
N VAL A 62 1.28 -1.98 -3.46
CA VAL A 62 0.57 -2.24 -4.72
C VAL A 62 1.48 -1.97 -5.92
N ASN A 63 2.25 -0.88 -5.91
CA ASN A 63 3.17 -0.54 -6.99
C ASN A 63 4.27 -1.61 -7.17
N VAL A 64 4.92 -2.00 -6.07
CA VAL A 64 5.93 -3.08 -6.08
C VAL A 64 5.31 -4.40 -6.53
N TYR A 65 4.13 -4.75 -6.03
CA TYR A 65 3.43 -5.98 -6.39
C TYR A 65 3.11 -6.05 -7.88
N ILE A 66 2.58 -4.97 -8.46
CA ILE A 66 2.31 -4.88 -9.89
C ILE A 66 3.61 -4.99 -10.70
N SER A 67 4.68 -4.32 -10.26
CA SER A 67 5.98 -4.34 -10.93
C SER A 67 6.63 -5.73 -10.91
N SER A 68 6.57 -6.45 -9.79
CA SER A 68 7.25 -7.74 -9.60
C SER A 68 6.44 -8.95 -10.05
N PHE A 69 5.12 -8.93 -9.90
CA PHE A 69 4.28 -10.12 -10.18
C PHE A 69 3.45 -9.98 -11.45
N ILE A 70 3.03 -8.77 -11.82
CA ILE A 70 2.19 -8.56 -13.01
C ILE A 70 3.05 -8.23 -14.24
N ARG A 71 4.06 -7.38 -14.11
CA ARG A 71 4.95 -7.01 -15.23
C ARG A 71 5.97 -8.10 -15.57
N THR A 72 6.41 -8.91 -14.61
CA THR A 72 7.53 -9.86 -14.81
C THR A 72 7.10 -11.30 -15.16
N ALA A 73 5.81 -11.60 -15.26
CA ALA A 73 5.32 -12.94 -15.60
C ALA A 73 5.39 -13.21 -17.13
N SER A 74 6.60 -13.34 -17.68
CA SER A 74 6.97 -14.32 -18.72
C SER A 74 8.36 -14.00 -19.31
N PRO A 75 9.33 -14.93 -19.25
CA PRO A 75 10.55 -14.87 -20.04
C PRO A 75 10.26 -14.68 -21.54
N GLN A 76 9.11 -15.17 -22.01
CA GLN A 76 8.64 -15.00 -23.40
C GLN A 76 8.33 -13.54 -23.76
N LYS A 77 7.79 -12.71 -22.85
CA LYS A 77 7.52 -11.28 -23.13
C LYS A 77 8.79 -10.45 -23.16
N LEU A 78 9.78 -10.78 -22.32
CA LEU A 78 11.11 -10.17 -22.35
C LEU A 78 11.85 -10.52 -23.65
N LEU A 79 11.79 -11.79 -24.08
CA LEU A 79 12.34 -12.20 -25.37
C LEU A 79 11.61 -11.54 -26.55
N GLN A 80 10.28 -11.40 -26.49
CA GLN A 80 9.52 -10.70 -27.54
C GLN A 80 9.85 -9.20 -27.61
N GLN A 81 10.08 -8.52 -26.49
CA GLN A 81 10.51 -7.11 -26.47
C GLN A 81 11.93 -6.88 -27.01
N VAL A 82 12.82 -7.88 -26.90
CA VAL A 82 14.20 -7.78 -27.41
C VAL A 82 14.31 -8.26 -28.87
N THR A 83 13.43 -9.18 -29.30
CA THR A 83 13.48 -9.78 -30.65
C THR A 83 12.80 -8.92 -31.72
N ASN A 84 11.88 -8.01 -31.35
CA ASN A 84 11.28 -7.04 -32.28
C ASN A 84 11.51 -5.61 -31.78
N PRO A 85 12.59 -4.93 -32.23
CA PRO A 85 12.73 -3.48 -32.08
C PRO A 85 11.72 -2.70 -32.93
#